data_AF-X1N6M0-F1
#
_entry.id   AF-X1N6M0-F1
#
_cell.length_a   1.000
_cell.length_b   1.000
_cell.length_c   1.000
_cell.angle_alpha   90.00
_cell.angle_beta   90.00
_cell.angle_gamma   90.00
#
_symmetry.space_group_name_H-M   'P 1'
#
loop_
_entity.id
_entity.type
_entity.pdbx_description
1 polymer ?
#
loop_
_entity_poly.entity_id
_entity_poly.type
_entity_poly.pdbx_seq_one_letter_code
_entity_poly.pdbx_strand_id
1 'polypeptide(L)' 'MYQVNNSVTFSGKPIGPEGFLNRMIETLGITIDRRSKGRPRKRKS' A
#
# COMPACT_ATOMS: atom_id res chain seq x y z
N MET A 1 -11.52 15.68 -13.40
CA MET A 1 -11.33 14.28 -12.97
C MET A 1 -9.97 13.83 -13.49
N TYR A 2 -8.95 13.76 -12.64
CA TYR A 2 -7.64 13.25 -13.06
C TYR A 2 -7.69 11.72 -12.96
N GLN A 3 -7.65 11.06 -14.11
CA GLN A 3 -7.55 9.61 -14.16
C GLN A 3 -6.08 9.25 -13.94
N VAL A 4 -5.73 8.88 -12.71
CA VAL A 4 -4.40 8.37 -12.38
C VAL A 4 -4.28 6.94 -12.90
N ASN A 5 -3.39 6.74 -13.87
CA ASN A 5 -3.07 5.43 -14.42
C ASN A 5 -2.18 4.66 -13.42
N ASN A 6 -2.79 4.03 -12.42
CA ASN A 6 -2.11 3.29 -11.35
C ASN A 6 -1.71 1.86 -11.76
N SER A 7 -1.39 1.63 -13.04
CA SER A 7 -0.89 0.33 -13.48
C SER A 7 0.60 0.23 -13.17
N VAL A 8 0.94 -0.58 -12.16
CA VAL A 8 2.33 -0.94 -11.90
C VAL A 8 2.65 -2.19 -12.72
N THR A 9 3.82 -2.19 -13.37
CA THR A 9 4.36 -3.38 -14.01
C THR A 9 5.60 -3.85 -13.26
N PHE A 10 5.73 -5.16 -13.10
CA PHE A 10 6.92 -5.78 -12.57
C PHE A 10 7.42 -6.86 -13.54
N SER A 11 8.70 -6.80 -13.90
CA SER A 11 9.30 -7.71 -14.90
C SER A 11 8.54 -7.74 -16.25
N GLY A 12 7.96 -6.59 -16.65
CA GLY A 12 7.18 -6.46 -17.89
C GLY A 12 5.76 -7.03 -17.83
N LYS A 13 5.30 -7.53 -16.67
CA LYS A 13 3.92 -8.00 -16.46
C LYS A 13 3.17 -7.05 -15.53
N PRO A 14 1.88 -6.78 -15.77
CA PRO A 14 1.07 -6.02 -14.82
C PRO A 14 1.02 -6.77 -13.49
N ILE A 15 1.24 -6.04 -12.40
CA ILE A 15 1.15 -6.57 -11.05
C ILE A 15 -0.09 -5.99 -10.38
N GLY A 16 -0.88 -6.85 -9.75
CA GLY A 16 -2.02 -6.41 -8.97
C GLY A 16 -1.58 -5.61 -7.73
N PRO A 17 -2.46 -4.79 -7.16
CA PRO A 17 -2.15 -3.97 -5.98
C PRO A 17 -1.64 -4.81 -4.81
N GLU A 18 -2.17 -6.00 -4.60
CA GLU A 18 -1.75 -6.90 -3.52
C GLU A 18 -0.36 -7.51 -3.75
N GLY A 19 -0.06 -7.93 -4.98
CA GLY A 19 1.27 -8.39 -5.37
C GLY A 19 2.32 -7.28 -5.26
N PHE A 20 1.94 -6.05 -5.61
CA PHE A 20 2.80 -4.88 -5.47
C PHE A 20 3.12 -4.61 -3.99
N LEU A 21 2.11 -4.61 -3.12
CA LEU A 21 2.29 -4.41 -1.68
C LEU A 21 3.18 -5.49 -1.06
N ASN A 22 2.93 -6.76 -1.35
CA ASN A 22 3.75 -7.88 -0.84
C ASN A 22 5.22 -7.73 -1.26
N ARG A 23 5.44 -7.31 -2.50
CA ARG A 23 6.79 -7.13 -3.03
C ARG A 23 7.50 -5.90 -2.44
N MET A 24 6.77 -4.82 -2.14
CA MET A 24 7.32 -3.69 -1.40
C MET A 24 7.69 -4.06 0.04
N ILE A 25 6.84 -4.84 0.71
CA ILE A 25 7.12 -5.36 2.06
C ILE A 25 8.43 -6.15 2.07
N GLU A 26 8.59 -7.07 1.12
CA GLU A 26 9.78 -7.91 0.99
C GLU A 26 11.03 -7.08 0.63
N THR A 27 10.93 -6.22 -0.38
CA THR A 27 12.08 -5.42 -0.88
C THR A 27 12.55 -4.41 0.15
N LEU A 28 11.61 -3.78 0.86
CA LEU A 28 11.91 -2.69 1.79
C LEU A 28 12.03 -3.17 3.24
N GLY A 29 11.81 -4.46 3.49
CA GLY A 29 11.84 -5.05 4.83
C GLY A 29 10.84 -4.42 5.81
N ILE A 30 9.72 -3.89 5.30
CA ILE A 30 8.74 -3.18 6.13
C ILE A 30 7.83 -4.18 6.84
N THR A 31 7.81 -4.14 8.16
CA THR A 31 6.76 -4.83 8.92
C THR A 31 5.47 -4.01 8.91
N ILE A 32 4.44 -4.49 8.22
CA ILE A 32 3.11 -3.88 8.29
C ILE A 32 2.42 -4.33 9.58
N ASP A 33 2.18 -3.37 10.47
CA ASP A 33 1.28 -3.60 11.59
C ASP A 33 -0.16 -3.77 11.06
N ARG A 34 -0.62 -5.02 10.99
CA ARG A 34 -1.99 -5.37 10.59
C ARG A 34 -3.02 -5.12 11.69
N ARG A 35 -2.62 -4.58 12.86
CA ARG A 35 -3.58 -4.21 13.89
C ARG A 35 -4.53 -3.14 13.36
N SER A 36 -5.81 -3.32 13.67
CA SER A 36 -6.78 -2.27 13.42
C SER A 36 -6.31 -1.00 14.14
N LYS A 37 -6.13 0.08 13.38
CA LYS A 37 -5.90 1.39 13.98
C LYS A 37 -7.17 1.70 14.76
N GLY A 38 -7.07 1.69 16.09
CA GLY A 38 -8.18 2.00 16.98
C GLY A 38 -8.78 3.37 16.64
N ARG A 39 -9.93 3.68 17.26
CA ARG A 39 -10.64 4.95 17.04
C ARG A 39 -9.67 6.14 17.09
N PRO A 40 -9.53 6.94 16.02
CA PRO A 40 -8.67 8.11 16.03
C PRO A 40 -9.05 9.01 17.21
N ARG A 41 -8.08 9.36 18.05
CA ARG A 41 -8.31 10.30 19.15
C ARG A 41 -8.71 11.64 18.54
N LYS A 42 -9.91 12.14 18.87
CA LYS A 42 -10.32 13.50 18.55
C LYS A 42 -9.29 14.45 19.16
N ARG A 43 -8.48 15.11 18.32
CA ARG A 43 -7.61 16.20 18.75
C ARG A 43 -8.53 17.36 19.14
N LYS A 44 -8.50 17.82 20.40
CA LYS A 44 -9.22 19.03 20.79
C LYS A 44 -8.56 20.20 20.05
N SER A 45 -9.36 20.99 19.36
CA SER A 45 -8.95 22.28 18.79
C SER A 45 -8.82 23.32 19.88
#